data_AF-A0ABC8TNY5-F1
#
_entry.id   AF-A0ABC8TNY5-F1
#
_cell.length_a   1.000
_cell.length_b   1.000
_cell.length_c   1.000
_cell.angle_alpha   90.00
_cell.angle_beta   90.00
_cell.angle_gamma   90.00
#
_symmetry.space_group_name_H-M   'P 1'
#
loop_
_entity.id
_entity.type
_entity.pdbx_description
1 polymer ?
#
loop_
_entity_poly.entity_id
_entity_poly.type
_entity_poly.pdbx_seq_one_letter_code
_entity_poly.pdbx_strand_id
1 'polypeptide(L)'
;MYLLHNVFGERELVSDIFLDSSFKVFADTLASGGNIKALCVPSGAKTYSNTALKKGDIYNAAIKSGAKGLPFLKVLNDGDIEGIPALVSSLDSKKREKLLKIFSAGSGDLVLFAVGHHVSVNKTLDRLRGYIAHELGLVDHTRHSILWVTDFPMFEWNSAEQRLE
;
A
#
# COMPACT_ATOMS: atom_id res chain seq x y z
N MET A 1 -12.24 -2.86 13.48
CA MET A 1 -10.86 -3.10 13.00
C MET A 1 -10.66 -4.51 12.43
N TYR A 2 -11.19 -5.55 13.09
CA TYR A 2 -11.14 -6.95 12.61
C TYR A 2 -11.73 -7.17 11.19
N LEU A 3 -12.84 -6.51 10.84
CA LEU A 3 -13.42 -6.62 9.48
C LEU A 3 -12.54 -6.01 8.40
N LEU A 4 -11.91 -4.86 8.66
CA LEU A 4 -10.98 -4.24 7.71
C LEU A 4 -9.67 -5.03 7.59
N HIS A 5 -9.27 -5.75 8.64
CA HIS A 5 -8.09 -6.61 8.63
C HIS A 5 -8.26 -7.79 7.65
N ASN A 6 -9.44 -8.39 7.61
CA ASN A 6 -9.75 -9.48 6.67
C ASN A 6 -10.07 -8.98 5.25
N VAL A 7 -10.48 -7.72 5.09
CA VAL A 7 -10.84 -7.15 3.77
C VAL A 7 -9.62 -6.63 3.01
N PHE A 8 -8.62 -6.07 3.69
CA PHE A 8 -7.47 -5.43 3.03
C PHE A 8 -6.18 -6.28 2.99
N GLY A 9 -6.17 -7.45 3.63
CA GLY A 9 -4.95 -8.21 3.93
C GLY A 9 -4.06 -7.48 4.95
N GLU A 10 -3.08 -8.17 5.54
CA GLU A 10 -2.05 -7.49 6.34
C GLU A 10 -1.33 -6.43 5.49
N ARG A 11 -0.80 -5.38 6.14
CA ARG A 11 0.05 -4.39 5.44
C ARG A 11 1.39 -5.03 5.14
N GLU A 12 1.44 -5.85 4.11
CA GLU A 12 2.58 -6.71 3.87
C GLU A 12 3.77 -5.90 3.33
N LEU A 13 4.91 -6.11 3.97
CA LEU A 13 6.19 -5.66 3.48
C LEU A 13 6.52 -6.46 2.23
N VAL A 14 6.54 -5.80 1.08
CA VAL A 14 6.79 -6.44 -0.22
C VAL A 14 8.14 -6.04 -0.81
N SER A 15 8.97 -5.33 -0.04
CA SER A 15 10.33 -4.89 -0.44
C SER A 15 11.14 -6.01 -1.12
N ASP A 16 11.09 -7.23 -0.58
CA ASP A 16 11.86 -8.38 -1.08
C ASP A 16 11.51 -8.78 -2.51
N ILE A 17 10.27 -8.55 -2.95
CA ILE A 17 9.84 -8.84 -4.34
C ILE A 17 10.53 -7.89 -5.31
N PHE A 18 10.79 -6.66 -4.86
CA PHE A 18 11.29 -5.57 -5.67
C PHE A 18 12.80 -5.33 -5.48
N LEU A 19 13.50 -6.23 -4.78
CA LEU A 19 14.96 -6.31 -4.86
C LEU A 19 15.37 -6.43 -6.33
N ASP A 20 16.29 -5.56 -6.74
CA ASP A 20 16.78 -5.42 -8.12
C ASP A 20 15.69 -5.06 -9.14
N SER A 21 14.59 -4.42 -8.71
CA SER A 21 13.56 -3.94 -9.63
C SER A 21 14.14 -2.93 -10.63
N SER A 22 13.78 -3.07 -11.91
CA SER A 22 14.09 -2.08 -12.95
C SER A 22 13.22 -0.82 -12.84
N PHE A 23 12.20 -0.82 -11.98
CA PHE A 23 11.37 0.35 -11.74
C PHE A 23 12.08 1.32 -10.80
N LYS A 24 12.66 2.38 -11.38
CA LYS A 24 13.54 3.35 -10.71
C LYS A 24 13.02 3.86 -9.36
N VAL A 25 11.71 4.16 -9.25
CA VAL A 25 11.12 4.65 -7.99
C VAL A 25 11.28 3.64 -6.86
N PHE A 26 11.17 2.33 -7.14
CA PHE A 26 11.33 1.27 -6.16
C PHE A 26 12.80 1.00 -5.89
N ALA A 27 13.62 0.90 -6.94
CA ALA A 27 15.07 0.71 -6.82
C ALA A 27 15.73 1.80 -5.95
N ASP A 28 15.48 3.06 -6.26
CA ASP A 28 16.05 4.21 -5.54
C ASP A 28 15.60 4.23 -4.06
N THR A 29 14.36 3.82 -3.79
CA THR A 29 13.83 3.74 -2.43
C THR A 29 14.52 2.64 -1.62
N LEU A 30 14.69 1.45 -2.20
CA LEU A 30 15.37 0.35 -1.50
C LEU A 30 16.86 0.65 -1.29
N ALA A 31 17.52 1.25 -2.28
CA ALA A 31 18.93 1.66 -2.19
C ALA A 31 19.16 2.73 -1.09
N SER A 32 18.17 3.55 -0.79
CA SER A 32 18.21 4.57 0.28
C SER A 32 17.76 4.04 1.65
N GLY A 33 17.57 2.73 1.81
CA GLY A 33 17.12 2.11 3.06
C GLY A 33 15.63 2.35 3.36
N GLY A 34 14.85 2.73 2.36
CA GLY A 34 13.39 2.82 2.43
C GLY A 34 12.72 1.45 2.30
N ASN A 35 11.39 1.46 2.40
CA ASN A 35 10.55 0.27 2.34
C ASN A 35 9.43 0.44 1.31
N ILE A 36 8.96 -0.70 0.80
CA ILE A 36 7.80 -0.79 -0.08
C ILE A 36 6.77 -1.67 0.63
N LYS A 37 5.60 -1.10 0.90
CA LYS A 37 4.44 -1.84 1.42
C LYS A 37 3.28 -1.67 0.46
N ALA A 38 2.37 -2.62 0.44
CA ALA A 38 1.19 -2.53 -0.41
C ALA A 38 -0.11 -2.80 0.36
N LEU A 39 -1.21 -2.37 -0.25
CA LEU A 39 -2.59 -2.54 0.21
C LEU A 39 -3.39 -3.13 -0.95
N CYS A 40 -4.03 -4.27 -0.73
CA CYS A 40 -4.95 -4.86 -1.69
C CYS A 40 -6.37 -4.37 -1.41
N VAL A 41 -7.04 -3.85 -2.43
CA VAL A 41 -8.41 -3.33 -2.37
C VAL A 41 -9.31 -4.26 -3.16
N PRO A 42 -10.18 -5.04 -2.50
CA PRO A 42 -11.07 -5.96 -3.18
C PRO A 42 -11.98 -5.24 -4.18
N SER A 43 -12.09 -5.78 -5.39
CA SER A 43 -12.84 -5.17 -6.50
C SER A 43 -12.43 -3.74 -6.88
N GLY A 44 -11.30 -3.24 -6.35
CA GLY A 44 -10.89 -1.85 -6.53
C GLY A 44 -10.53 -1.48 -7.96
N ALA A 45 -10.20 -2.45 -8.83
CA ALA A 45 -9.91 -2.18 -10.23
C ALA A 45 -11.14 -1.72 -11.02
N LYS A 46 -12.33 -2.15 -10.57
CA LYS A 46 -13.64 -1.75 -11.13
C LYS A 46 -14.08 -0.38 -10.59
N THR A 47 -13.73 -0.06 -9.35
CA THR A 47 -14.12 1.20 -8.71
C THR A 47 -13.24 2.38 -9.12
N TYR A 48 -11.91 2.19 -9.16
CA TYR A 48 -10.98 3.29 -9.40
C TYR A 48 -10.49 3.32 -10.84
N SER A 49 -10.75 4.42 -11.55
CA SER A 49 -10.18 4.66 -12.88
C SER A 49 -8.68 4.97 -12.82
N ASN A 50 -7.94 4.71 -13.91
CA ASN A 50 -6.52 5.07 -13.99
C ASN A 50 -6.29 6.58 -13.80
N THR A 51 -7.27 7.41 -14.18
CA THR A 51 -7.25 8.86 -13.92
C THR A 51 -7.34 9.17 -12.43
N ALA A 52 -8.25 8.52 -11.71
CA ALA A 52 -8.40 8.69 -10.26
C ALA A 52 -7.13 8.29 -9.51
N LEU A 53 -6.50 7.19 -9.92
CA LEU A 53 -5.26 6.68 -9.32
C LEU A 53 -4.03 7.54 -9.60
N LYS A 54 -4.05 8.37 -10.66
CA LYS A 54 -2.93 9.24 -11.04
C LYS A 54 -3.08 10.69 -10.57
N LYS A 55 -4.32 11.19 -10.39
CA LYS A 55 -4.60 12.59 -10.06
C LYS A 55 -5.93 12.87 -9.37
N GLY A 56 -6.68 11.84 -8.99
CA GLY A 56 -7.96 11.98 -8.29
C GLY A 56 -7.81 12.08 -6.77
N ASP A 57 -8.92 11.95 -6.06
CA ASP A 57 -8.96 12.15 -4.61
C ASP A 57 -8.18 11.09 -3.83
N ILE A 58 -8.19 9.83 -4.28
CA ILE A 58 -7.36 8.76 -3.70
C ILE A 58 -5.86 9.05 -3.86
N TYR A 59 -5.44 9.57 -5.01
CA TYR A 59 -4.07 10.01 -5.24
C TYR A 59 -3.73 11.19 -4.32
N ASN A 60 -4.60 12.20 -4.27
CA ASN A 60 -4.43 13.37 -3.41
C ASN A 60 -4.38 13.00 -1.92
N ALA A 61 -5.14 12.00 -1.49
CA ALA A 61 -5.10 11.48 -0.13
C ALA A 61 -3.71 10.91 0.21
N ALA A 62 -3.08 10.17 -0.71
CA ALA A 62 -1.72 9.67 -0.55
C ALA A 62 -0.67 10.81 -0.54
N ILE A 63 -0.79 11.79 -1.44
CA ILE A 63 0.14 12.93 -1.47
C ILE A 63 0.07 13.74 -0.18
N LYS A 64 -1.15 13.99 0.34
CA LYS A 64 -1.35 14.70 1.63
C LYS A 64 -0.73 13.98 2.82
N SER A 65 -0.55 12.65 2.75
CA SER A 65 0.16 11.89 3.80
C SER A 65 1.69 11.90 3.65
N GLY A 66 2.23 12.55 2.62
CA GLY A 66 3.67 12.65 2.36
C GLY A 66 4.19 11.66 1.31
N ALA A 67 3.31 10.94 0.61
CA ALA A 67 3.71 10.12 -0.53
C ALA A 67 4.15 11.01 -1.70
N LYS A 68 5.14 10.55 -2.46
CA LYS A 68 5.57 11.24 -3.70
C LYS A 68 4.77 10.82 -4.93
N GLY A 69 3.95 9.77 -4.79
CA GLY A 69 3.10 9.21 -5.83
C GLY A 69 2.33 8.02 -5.29
N LEU A 70 1.50 7.42 -6.14
CA LEU A 70 0.71 6.23 -5.81
C LEU A 70 0.87 5.18 -6.92
N PRO A 71 1.96 4.39 -6.90
CA PRO A 71 2.09 3.26 -7.81
C PRO A 71 0.98 2.24 -7.55
N PHE A 72 0.47 1.62 -8.60
CA PHE A 72 -0.65 0.69 -8.51
C PHE A 72 -0.59 -0.39 -9.57
N LEU A 73 -1.25 -1.51 -9.28
CA LEU A 73 -1.54 -2.60 -10.21
C LEU A 73 -3.01 -3.00 -10.11
N LYS A 74 -3.66 -3.23 -11.24
CA LYS A 74 -4.97 -3.85 -11.35
C LYS A 74 -4.79 -5.31 -11.71
N VAL A 75 -5.45 -6.20 -10.99
CA VAL A 75 -5.43 -7.63 -11.29
C VAL A 75 -6.52 -7.91 -12.32
N LEU A 76 -6.12 -8.46 -13.46
CA LEU A 76 -6.99 -8.87 -14.55
C LEU A 76 -7.44 -10.33 -14.38
N ASN A 77 -8.17 -10.84 -15.37
CA ASN A 77 -8.47 -12.26 -15.45
C ASN A 77 -7.18 -13.09 -15.56
N ASP A 78 -7.23 -14.33 -15.08
CA ASP A 78 -6.13 -15.29 -15.14
C ASP A 78 -4.84 -14.87 -14.41
N GLY A 79 -4.93 -13.89 -13.51
CA GLY A 79 -3.78 -13.41 -12.71
C GLY A 79 -2.83 -12.50 -13.47
N ASP A 80 -3.21 -12.00 -14.64
CA ASP A 80 -2.45 -10.96 -15.31
C ASP A 80 -2.61 -9.60 -14.61
N ILE A 81 -1.72 -8.66 -14.88
CA ILE A 81 -1.70 -7.34 -14.22
C ILE A 81 -1.61 -6.19 -15.21
N GLU A 82 -2.37 -5.14 -14.95
CA GLU A 82 -2.29 -3.84 -15.65
C GLU A 82 -1.84 -2.76 -14.66
N GLY A 83 -1.17 -1.71 -15.13
CA GLY A 83 -0.83 -0.58 -14.28
C GLY A 83 0.17 0.35 -14.93
N ILE A 84 1.12 0.84 -14.12
CA ILE A 84 2.23 1.64 -14.62
C ILE A 84 3.13 0.74 -15.48
N PRO A 85 3.36 1.02 -16.77
CA PRO A 85 4.07 0.10 -17.67
C PRO A 85 5.44 -0.34 -17.15
N ALA A 86 6.23 0.60 -16.61
CA ALA A 86 7.55 0.32 -16.05
C ALA A 86 7.50 -0.54 -14.77
N LEU A 87 6.42 -0.46 -13.98
CA LEU A 87 6.22 -1.30 -12.81
C LEU A 87 5.82 -2.72 -13.26
N VAL A 88 4.89 -2.83 -14.19
CA VAL A 88 4.45 -4.12 -14.77
C VAL A 88 5.64 -4.86 -15.39
N SER A 89 6.45 -4.17 -16.20
CA SER A 89 7.63 -4.78 -16.83
C SER A 89 8.76 -5.12 -15.85
N SER A 90 8.75 -4.56 -14.64
CA SER A 90 9.72 -4.90 -13.58
C SER A 90 9.38 -6.18 -12.82
N LEU A 91 8.15 -6.69 -13.01
CA LEU A 91 7.66 -7.92 -12.39
C LEU A 91 7.72 -9.07 -13.41
N ASP A 92 8.66 -9.99 -13.21
CA ASP A 92 8.61 -11.28 -13.89
C ASP A 92 7.43 -12.14 -13.39
N SER A 93 7.17 -13.25 -14.08
CA SER A 93 6.05 -14.15 -13.75
C SER A 93 6.09 -14.67 -12.31
N LYS A 94 7.28 -14.98 -11.77
CA LYS A 94 7.44 -15.49 -10.40
C LYS A 94 7.19 -14.40 -9.37
N LYS A 95 7.73 -13.20 -9.59
CA LYS A 95 7.51 -12.03 -8.72
C LYS A 95 6.03 -11.63 -8.70
N ARG A 96 5.36 -11.64 -9.86
CA ARG A 96 3.92 -11.41 -9.98
C ARG A 96 3.11 -12.45 -9.20
N GLU A 97 3.36 -13.74 -9.42
CA GLU A 97 2.65 -14.81 -8.72
C GLU A 97 2.83 -14.72 -7.20
N LYS A 98 4.07 -14.46 -6.73
CA LYS A 98 4.37 -14.26 -5.31
C LYS A 98 3.59 -13.07 -4.73
N LEU A 99 3.54 -11.94 -5.46
CA LEU A 99 2.80 -10.75 -5.04
C LEU A 99 1.29 -11.03 -4.92
N LEU A 100 0.69 -11.67 -5.92
CA LEU A 100 -0.73 -11.99 -5.89
C LEU A 100 -1.07 -12.99 -4.77
N LYS A 101 -0.19 -13.97 -4.52
CA LYS A 101 -0.35 -14.96 -3.46
C LYS A 101 -0.32 -14.35 -2.06
N ILE A 102 0.60 -13.41 -1.82
CA ILE A 102 0.70 -12.63 -0.57
C ILE A 102 -0.67 -12.03 -0.22
N PHE A 103 -1.27 -11.32 -1.17
CA PHE A 103 -2.54 -10.65 -0.92
C PHE A 103 -3.78 -11.53 -1.15
N SER A 104 -3.62 -12.80 -1.54
CA SER A 104 -4.71 -13.64 -2.07
C SER A 104 -5.56 -12.89 -3.12
N ALA A 105 -4.90 -12.06 -3.94
CA ALA A 105 -5.55 -11.12 -4.84
C ALA A 105 -6.10 -11.84 -6.08
N GLY A 106 -7.34 -11.53 -6.44
CA GLY A 106 -8.06 -12.10 -7.57
C GLY A 106 -8.42 -11.07 -8.64
N SER A 107 -9.03 -11.54 -9.73
CA SER A 107 -9.47 -10.67 -10.83
C SER A 107 -10.40 -9.56 -10.34
N GLY A 108 -10.07 -8.32 -10.72
CA GLY A 108 -10.80 -7.12 -10.34
C GLY A 108 -10.25 -6.42 -9.10
N ASP A 109 -9.26 -6.99 -8.42
CA ASP A 109 -8.63 -6.34 -7.26
C ASP A 109 -7.60 -5.29 -7.68
N LEU A 110 -7.32 -4.37 -6.76
CA LEU A 110 -6.38 -3.28 -6.96
C LEU A 110 -5.31 -3.33 -5.87
N VAL A 111 -4.05 -3.39 -6.27
CA VAL A 111 -2.90 -3.32 -5.36
C VAL A 111 -2.32 -1.90 -5.42
N LEU A 112 -2.33 -1.20 -4.29
CA LEU A 112 -1.77 0.14 -4.13
C LEU A 112 -0.45 0.04 -3.37
N PHE A 113 0.58 0.76 -3.82
CA PHE A 113 1.90 0.74 -3.19
C PHE A 113 2.20 2.05 -2.47
N ALA A 114 2.70 1.95 -1.24
CA ALA A 114 3.31 3.03 -0.50
C ALA A 114 4.83 2.83 -0.46
N VAL A 115 5.57 3.87 -0.83
CA VAL A 115 7.01 3.79 -1.13
C VAL A 115 7.73 4.95 -0.45
N GLY A 116 8.75 4.65 0.35
CA GLY A 116 9.57 5.65 1.03
C GLY A 116 10.12 5.17 2.36
N HIS A 117 10.50 6.09 3.25
CA HIS A 117 10.94 5.72 4.60
C HIS A 117 9.77 5.20 5.45
N HIS A 118 10.11 4.35 6.43
CA HIS A 118 9.15 3.58 7.24
C HIS A 118 7.96 4.41 7.77
N VAL A 119 8.22 5.58 8.36
CA VAL A 119 7.18 6.46 8.92
C VAL A 119 6.22 6.97 7.83
N SER A 120 6.75 7.45 6.70
CA SER A 120 5.94 7.97 5.60
C SER A 120 5.10 6.88 4.93
N VAL A 121 5.68 5.69 4.75
CA VAL A 121 4.98 4.53 4.18
C VAL A 121 3.79 4.13 5.07
N ASN A 122 4.00 3.99 6.37
CA ASN A 122 2.94 3.62 7.31
C ASN A 122 1.84 4.69 7.38
N LYS A 123 2.20 5.98 7.38
CA LYS A 123 1.25 7.10 7.36
C LYS A 123 0.41 7.10 6.08
N THR A 124 1.05 6.81 4.94
CA THR A 124 0.37 6.72 3.64
C THR A 124 -0.63 5.58 3.59
N LEU A 125 -0.23 4.38 4.02
CA LEU A 125 -1.14 3.24 4.05
C LEU A 125 -2.28 3.44 5.04
N ASP A 126 -2.04 4.06 6.19
CA ASP A 126 -3.11 4.35 7.14
C ASP A 126 -4.14 5.32 6.56
N ARG A 127 -3.66 6.39 5.90
CA ARG A 127 -4.53 7.35 5.24
C ARG A 127 -5.35 6.72 4.11
N LEU A 128 -4.71 5.93 3.24
CA LEU A 128 -5.38 5.24 2.15
C LEU A 128 -6.43 4.26 2.67
N ARG A 129 -6.09 3.44 3.66
CA ARG A 129 -7.01 2.48 4.27
C ARG A 129 -8.25 3.17 4.83
N GLY A 130 -8.09 4.26 5.58
CA GLY A 130 -9.22 5.01 6.13
C GLY A 130 -10.07 5.66 5.03
N TYR A 131 -9.43 6.24 4.01
CA TYR A 131 -10.10 6.85 2.87
C TYR A 131 -10.95 5.83 2.10
N ILE A 132 -10.35 4.70 1.71
CA ILE A 132 -11.01 3.65 0.93
C ILE A 132 -12.12 2.98 1.75
N ALA A 133 -11.88 2.72 3.04
CA ALA A 133 -12.90 2.13 3.90
C ALA A 133 -14.17 3.00 3.99
N HIS A 134 -14.01 4.32 4.04
CA HIS A 134 -15.13 5.25 4.05
C HIS A 134 -15.80 5.33 2.68
N GLU A 135 -15.03 5.46 1.60
CA GLU A 135 -15.56 5.58 0.23
C GLU A 135 -16.34 4.33 -0.20
N LEU A 136 -15.87 3.15 0.18
CA LEU A 136 -16.49 1.87 -0.16
C LEU A 136 -17.52 1.40 0.90
N GLY A 137 -17.79 2.19 1.94
CA GLY A 137 -18.74 1.82 3.00
C GLY A 137 -18.37 0.55 3.78
N LEU A 138 -17.07 0.26 3.91
CA LEU A 138 -16.56 -0.97 4.55
C LEU A 138 -16.54 -0.88 6.08
N VAL A 139 -16.85 0.28 6.64
CA VAL A 139 -16.88 0.51 8.09
C VAL A 139 -18.25 0.09 8.63
N ASP A 140 -18.28 -0.98 9.43
CA ASP A 140 -19.48 -1.37 10.17
C ASP A 140 -19.66 -0.46 11.39
N HIS A 141 -20.60 0.48 11.27
CA HIS A 141 -20.91 1.46 12.32
C HIS A 141 -21.75 0.87 13.48
N THR A 142 -22.20 -0.38 13.38
CA THR A 142 -23.00 -1.05 14.44
C THR A 142 -22.14 -1.83 15.43
N ARG A 143 -20.86 -2.06 15.10
CA ARG A 143 -19.94 -2.87 15.90
C ARG A 143 -18.83 -2.04 16.53
N HIS A 144 -18.50 -2.35 17.77
CA HIS A 144 -17.30 -1.85 18.43
C HIS A 144 -16.18 -2.89 18.35
N SER A 145 -15.00 -2.49 17.86
CA SER A 145 -13.77 -3.30 17.93
C SER A 145 -12.79 -2.63 18.88
N ILE A 146 -12.86 -2.99 20.16
CA ILE A 146 -11.97 -2.45 21.19
C ILE A 146 -10.67 -3.27 21.20
N LEU A 147 -9.53 -2.59 21.27
CA LEU A 147 -8.21 -3.21 21.44
C LEU A 147 -7.36 -2.38 22.38
N TRP A 148 -6.35 -2.99 22.94
CA TRP A 148 -5.31 -2.33 23.72
C TRP A 148 -4.01 -2.39 22.94
N VAL A 149 -3.39 -1.23 22.74
CA VAL A 149 -1.99 -1.16 22.30
C VAL A 149 -1.16 -1.13 23.58
N THR A 150 -0.33 -2.14 23.77
CA THR A 150 0.63 -2.24 24.87
C THR A 150 2.04 -2.08 24.30
N ASP A 151 3.04 -1.96 25.16
CA ASP A 151 4.46 -1.94 24.76
C ASP A 151 4.86 -0.75 23.88
N PHE A 152 4.36 0.44 24.23
CA PHE A 152 4.89 1.67 23.66
C PHE A 152 6.38 1.80 24.01
N PRO A 153 7.22 2.26 23.07
CA PRO A 153 8.62 2.53 23.36
C PRO A 153 8.71 3.61 24.46
N MET A 154 9.64 3.45 25.39
CA MET A 154 9.85 4.44 26.46
C MET A 154 10.36 5.78 25.93
N PHE A 155 11.05 5.75 24.78
CA PHE A 155 11.60 6.92 24.10
C PHE A 155 11.45 6.79 22.58
N GLU A 156 11.28 7.89 21.87
CA GLU A 156 11.29 8.00 20.42
C GLU A 156 12.50 8.84 19.95
N TRP A 157 12.97 8.58 18.72
CA TRP A 157 14.07 9.36 18.16
C TRP A 157 13.54 10.67 17.54
N ASN A 158 14.00 11.80 18.07
CA ASN A 158 13.74 13.11 17.50
C ASN A 158 14.81 13.46 16.47
N SER A 159 14.44 13.39 15.19
CA SER A 159 15.33 13.71 14.08
C SER A 159 15.75 15.18 14.03
N ALA A 160 14.95 16.12 14.55
CA ALA A 160 15.27 17.55 14.52
C ALA A 160 16.32 17.93 15.56
N GLU A 161 16.23 17.32 16.75
CA GLU A 161 17.12 17.59 17.88
C GLU A 161 18.25 16.56 18.03
N GLN A 162 18.24 15.49 17.22
CA GLN A 162 19.23 14.40 17.24
C GLN A 162 19.36 13.74 18.62
N ARG A 163 18.24 13.51 19.31
CA ARG A 163 18.20 12.88 20.64
C ARG A 163 17.00 11.96 20.80
N LEU A 164 17.05 11.10 21.84
CA LEU A 164 15.90 10.34 22.31
C LEU A 164 15.03 11.24 23.21
N GLU A 165 13.72 11.22 22.99
CA GLU A 165 12.70 11.94 23.76
C GLU A 165 11.62 10.99 24.30
#